data_AF-A0A0V8RQT2-F1
#
_entry.id   AF-A0A0V8RQT2-F1
#
_cell.length_a   1.000
_cell.length_b   1.000
_cell.length_c   1.000
_cell.angle_alpha   90.00
_cell.angle_beta   90.00
_cell.angle_gamma   90.00
#
_symmetry.space_group_name_H-M   'P 1'
#
loop_
_entity.id
_entity.type
_entity.pdbx_description
1 polymer ?
#
loop_
_entity_poly.entity_id
_entity_poly.type
_entity_poly.pdbx_seq_one_letter_code
_entity_poly.pdbx_strand_id
1 'polypeptide(L)' 'MSNQIFAGGPTPEDEAFEAAGQVQARTSSIDSLLDEIDSVLETNAEAFVQGFVQKGGQ' A
#
# COMPACT_ATOMS: atom_id res chain seq x y z
N MET A 1 1.96 -47.57 19.75
CA MET A 1 0.80 -47.09 18.96
C MET A 1 0.96 -45.60 18.80
N SER A 2 1.48 -45.15 17.65
CA SER A 2 1.67 -43.73 17.38
C SER A 2 0.35 -43.14 16.90
N ASN A 3 -0.26 -42.28 17.72
CA ASN A 3 -1.46 -41.54 17.33
C ASN A 3 -1.01 -40.38 16.43
N GLN A 4 -1.04 -40.61 15.12
CA GLN A 4 -0.75 -39.59 14.12
C GLN A 4 -1.88 -38.56 14.15
N ILE A 5 -1.56 -37.38 14.69
CA ILE A 5 -2.43 -36.21 14.71
C ILE A 5 -2.68 -35.80 13.25
N PHE A 6 -3.86 -36.13 12.73
CA PHE A 6 -4.34 -35.59 11.46
C PHE A 6 -4.87 -34.19 11.74
N ALA A 7 -3.97 -33.21 11.84
CA ALA A 7 -4.36 -31.82 11.71
C ALA A 7 -4.87 -31.65 10.27
N GLY A 8 -6.17 -31.36 10.13
CA GLY A 8 -6.80 -31.14 8.84
C GLY A 8 -6.04 -30.08 8.05
N GLY A 9 -5.82 -30.34 6.76
CA GLY A 9 -5.25 -29.35 5.86
C GLY A 9 -6.17 -28.12 5.74
N PRO A 10 -5.64 -27.01 5.22
CA PRO A 10 -6.40 -25.77 5.05
C PRO A 10 -7.70 -26.05 4.28
N THR A 11 -8.81 -25.56 4.81
CA THR A 11 -10.10 -25.64 4.14
C THR A 11 -10.25 -24.48 3.16
N PRO A 12 -11.18 -24.55 2.18
CA PRO A 12 -11.41 -23.45 1.23
C PRO A 12 -11.76 -22.11 1.89
N GLU A 13 -12.34 -22.16 3.09
CA GLU A 13 -12.62 -20.99 3.94
C GLU A 13 -11.33 -20.37 4.49
N ASP A 14 -10.36 -21.18 4.97
CA ASP A 14 -9.04 -20.68 5.40
C ASP A 14 -8.30 -19.99 4.25
N GLU A 15 -8.33 -20.57 3.04
CA GLU A 15 -7.72 -19.98 1.84
C GLU A 15 -8.38 -18.64 1.45
N ALA A 16 -9.70 -18.53 1.62
CA ALA A 16 -10.44 -17.29 1.36
C ALA A 16 -10.08 -16.19 2.37
N PHE A 17 -9.90 -16.54 3.65
CA PHE A 17 -9.43 -15.59 4.68
C PHE A 17 -8.01 -15.09 4.42
N GLU A 18 -7.09 -15.98 4.04
CA GLU A 18 -5.73 -15.61 3.65
C GLU A 18 -5.72 -14.68 2.42
N ALA A 19 -6.52 -14.98 1.40
CA ALA A 19 -6.65 -14.13 0.22
C ALA A 19 -7.20 -12.73 0.57
N ALA A 20 -8.22 -12.66 1.45
CA ALA A 20 -8.77 -11.39 1.92
C ALA A 20 -7.73 -10.57 2.71
N GLY A 21 -6.94 -11.22 3.58
CA GLY A 21 -5.86 -10.59 4.32
C GLY A 21 -4.77 -10.03 3.41
N GLN A 22 -4.39 -10.76 2.36
CA GLN A 22 -3.44 -10.28 1.36
C GLN A 22 -3.96 -9.08 0.56
N VAL A 23 -5.26 -9.07 0.21
CA VAL A 23 -5.88 -7.92 -0.46
C VAL A 23 -5.85 -6.69 0.44
N GLN A 24 -6.24 -6.84 1.72
CA GLN A 24 -6.23 -5.75 2.68
C GLN A 24 -4.82 -5.17 2.90
N ALA A 25 -3.81 -6.04 3.02
CA ALA A 25 -2.42 -5.61 3.15
C ALA A 25 -1.95 -4.82 1.91
N ARG A 26 -2.32 -5.27 0.71
CA ARG A 26 -2.02 -4.55 -0.54
C ARG A 26 -2.72 -3.20 -0.59
N THR A 27 -4.00 -3.12 -0.24
CA THR A 27 -4.75 -1.85 -0.20
C THR A 27 -4.08 -0.87 0.75
N SER A 28 -3.75 -1.29 1.97
CA SER A 28 -3.06 -0.43 2.94
C SER A 28 -1.71 0.08 2.42
N SER A 29 -0.94 -0.76 1.71
CA SER A 29 0.32 -0.35 1.10
C SER A 29 0.14 0.65 -0.06
N ILE A 30 -0.96 0.51 -0.82
CA ILE A 30 -1.32 1.43 -1.89
C ILE A 30 -1.71 2.77 -1.29
N ASP A 31 -2.54 2.80 -0.25
CA ASP A 31 -2.95 4.05 0.40
C ASP A 31 -1.73 4.82 0.96
N SER A 32 -0.80 4.11 1.61
CA SER A 32 0.45 4.73 2.09
C SER A 32 1.31 5.28 0.96
N LEU A 33 1.34 4.60 -0.20
CA LEU A 33 2.05 5.09 -1.39
C LEU A 33 1.37 6.32 -2.00
N LEU A 34 0.03 6.38 -1.99
CA LEU A 34 -0.71 7.54 -2.47
C LEU A 34 -0.44 8.77 -1.59
N ASP A 35 -0.40 8.60 -0.28
CA ASP A 35 -0.04 9.68 0.66
C ASP A 35 1.40 10.19 0.41
N GLU A 36 2.34 9.30 0.10
CA GLU A 36 3.71 9.67 -0.27
C GLU A 36 3.75 10.45 -1.59
N ILE A 37 2.99 10.02 -2.60
CA ILE A 37 2.89 10.71 -3.88
C ILE A 37 2.36 12.14 -3.67
N ASP A 38 1.32 12.31 -2.85
CA ASP A 38 0.74 13.63 -2.57
C ASP A 38 1.77 14.57 -1.91
N SER A 39 2.55 14.07 -0.94
CA SER A 39 3.62 14.85 -0.30
C SER A 39 4.73 15.27 -1.27
N VAL A 40 5.16 14.37 -2.16
CA VAL A 40 6.16 14.66 -3.19
C VAL A 40 5.62 15.68 -4.20
N LEU A 41 4.37 15.54 -4.63
CA LEU A 41 3.73 16.47 -5.55
C LEU A 41 3.56 17.86 -4.93
N GLU A 42 3.20 17.97 -3.65
CA GLU A 42 3.13 19.24 -2.93
C GLU A 42 4.49 19.94 -2.89
N THR A 43 5.54 19.22 -2.47
CA THR A 43 6.91 19.75 -2.41
C THR A 43 7.41 20.17 -3.79
N ASN A 44 7.13 19.36 -4.82
CA ASN A 44 7.53 19.65 -6.19
C ASN A 44 6.79 20.88 -6.76
N ALA A 45 5.48 20.97 -6.51
CA ALA A 45 4.65 22.09 -6.95
C ALA A 45 5.08 23.40 -6.28
N GLU A 46 5.38 23.39 -4.98
CA GLU A 46 5.91 24.56 -4.27
C GLU A 46 7.22 25.04 -4.91
N ALA A 47 8.18 24.13 -5.14
CA ALA A 47 9.44 24.46 -5.79
C ALA A 47 9.25 25.01 -7.21
N PHE A 48 8.30 24.46 -7.97
CA PHE A 48 7.95 24.95 -9.31
C PHE A 48 7.43 26.40 -9.26
N VAL A 49 6.48 26.69 -8.37
CA VAL A 49 5.89 28.03 -8.21
C VAL A 49 6.94 29.03 -7.72
N GLN A 50 7.74 28.68 -6.72
CA GLN A 50 8.82 29.55 -6.23
C GLN A 50 9.82 29.87 -7.35
N GLY A 51 10.24 28.86 -8.12
CA GLY A 51 11.15 29.04 -9.26
C GLY A 51 10.54 29.88 -10.38
N PHE A 52 9.23 29.75 -10.63
CA PHE A 52 8.51 30.56 -11.61
C PHE A 52 8.47 32.04 -11.20
N VAL A 53 8.15 32.34 -9.94
CA VAL A 53 8.11 33.71 -9.41
C VAL A 53 9.50 34.34 -9.39
N GLN A 54 10.55 33.61 -8.96
CA GLN A 54 11.93 34.11 -8.92
C GLN A 54 12.48 34.45 -10.32
N LYS A 55 12.06 33.71 -11.35
CA LYS A 55 12.44 34.01 -12.75
C LYS A 55 11.67 35.19 -13.34
N GLY A 56 10.84 35.88 -12.54
CA GLY A 56 10.09 37.04 -12.95
C GLY A 56 8.97 36.69 -13.93
N GLY A 57 8.30 35.54 -13.72
CA GLY A 57 7.11 35.03 -14.42
C GLY A 57 6.78 35.75 -15.73
N GLN A 58 7.13 35.12 -16.87
CA GLN A 58 6.69 35.61 -18.18
C GLN A 58 5.18 35.53 -18.34
#